data_AF-A0A925DZ89-F1
#
_entry.id   AF-A0A925DZ89-F1
#
_cell.length_a   1.000
_cell.length_b   1.000
_cell.length_c   1.000
_cell.angle_alpha   90.00
_cell.angle_beta   90.00
_cell.angle_gamma   90.00
#
_symmetry.space_group_name_H-M   'P 1'
#
loop_
_entity.id
_entity.type
_entity.pdbx_description
1 polymer ?
#
loop_
_entity_poly.entity_id
_entity_poly.type
_entity_poly.pdbx_seq_one_letter_code
_entity_poly.pdbx_strand_id
1 'polypeptide(L)'
;MMRRGTAANEELINRANYLLDGAAMTDVQLQAYRTFHLIIQSGLIVAGTVLVVAVFGLNEVFKSGLAAGGLWYTAWISRQVMTRLRIVIATSTDDVNYWHRKLICLENELPETQRYFTEFKIEQKLKKSDPNYIETLRNVFMQQRQIEESDANRLIERGSGHLRYMLEEEMLRLISFLWNFFIVISVIDMAYLIANRVF
;
A
#
# COMPACT_ATOMS: atom_id res chain seq x y z
N MET A 1 -13.68 -15.49 -47.62
CA MET A 1 -13.39 -14.22 -46.90
C MET A 1 -13.62 -14.27 -45.38
N MET A 2 -13.74 -15.45 -44.74
CA MET A 2 -14.07 -15.57 -43.29
C MET A 2 -12.87 -15.72 -42.33
N ARG A 3 -11.62 -15.79 -42.80
CA ARG A 3 -10.42 -16.02 -41.95
C ARG A 3 -9.84 -14.78 -41.25
N ARG A 4 -10.23 -13.57 -41.64
CA ARG A 4 -9.66 -12.33 -41.05
C ARG A 4 -10.27 -11.97 -39.69
N GLY A 5 -11.52 -12.36 -39.43
CA GLY A 5 -12.20 -12.08 -38.16
C GLY A 5 -11.71 -12.93 -36.98
N THR A 6 -11.29 -14.17 -37.25
CA THR A 6 -10.79 -15.08 -36.20
C THR A 6 -9.40 -14.67 -35.72
N ALA A 7 -8.49 -14.30 -36.63
CA ALA A 7 -7.14 -13.88 -36.27
C ALA A 7 -7.11 -12.57 -35.45
N ALA A 8 -7.95 -11.58 -35.82
CA ALA A 8 -8.05 -10.32 -35.07
C ALA A 8 -8.64 -10.54 -33.66
N ASN A 9 -9.62 -11.42 -33.53
CA ASN A 9 -10.20 -11.78 -32.23
C ASN A 9 -9.20 -12.58 -31.37
N GLU A 10 -8.45 -13.50 -31.96
CA GLU A 10 -7.38 -14.24 -31.27
C GLU A 10 -6.26 -13.29 -30.77
N GLU A 11 -5.85 -12.32 -31.59
CA GLU A 11 -4.87 -11.31 -31.19
C GLU A 11 -5.36 -10.47 -30.02
N LEU A 12 -6.62 -10.02 -30.06
CA LEU A 12 -7.23 -9.24 -28.98
C LEU A 12 -7.30 -10.06 -27.69
N ILE A 13 -7.74 -11.33 -27.76
CA ILE A 13 -7.81 -12.23 -26.60
C ILE A 13 -6.42 -12.45 -26.01
N ASN A 14 -5.41 -12.66 -26.85
CA ASN A 14 -4.04 -12.85 -26.41
C ASN A 14 -3.48 -11.58 -25.73
N ARG A 15 -3.75 -10.39 -26.28
CA ARG A 15 -3.39 -9.11 -25.66
C ARG A 15 -4.10 -8.94 -24.30
N ALA A 16 -5.39 -9.25 -24.23
CA ALA A 16 -6.17 -9.17 -22.99
C ALA A 16 -5.61 -10.09 -21.92
N ASN A 17 -5.36 -11.37 -22.25
CA ASN A 17 -4.77 -12.34 -21.33
C ASN A 17 -3.39 -11.89 -20.84
N TYR A 18 -2.53 -11.43 -21.73
CA TYR A 18 -1.20 -10.92 -21.36
C TYR A 18 -1.28 -9.74 -20.38
N LEU A 19 -2.18 -8.78 -20.63
CA LEU A 19 -2.35 -7.63 -19.73
C LEU A 19 -2.99 -8.03 -18.40
N LEU A 20 -3.95 -8.96 -18.41
CA LEU A 20 -4.58 -9.48 -17.19
C LEU A 20 -3.59 -10.24 -16.31
N ASP A 21 -2.77 -11.11 -16.91
CA ASP A 21 -1.74 -11.86 -16.20
C ASP A 21 -0.70 -10.91 -15.60
N GLY A 22 -0.27 -9.89 -16.36
CA GLY A 22 0.63 -8.84 -15.88
C GLY A 22 0.04 -8.04 -14.71
N ALA A 23 -1.22 -7.61 -14.83
CA ALA A 23 -1.93 -6.90 -13.77
C ALA A 23 -2.08 -7.78 -12.51
N ALA A 24 -2.52 -9.03 -12.66
CA ALA A 24 -2.70 -9.96 -11.54
C ALA A 24 -1.37 -10.26 -10.83
N MET A 25 -0.31 -10.52 -11.58
CA MET A 25 1.01 -10.81 -11.02
C MET A 25 1.55 -9.62 -10.22
N THR A 26 1.47 -8.41 -10.79
CA THR A 26 1.97 -7.20 -10.11
C THR A 26 1.12 -6.81 -8.89
N ASP A 27 -0.21 -7.00 -8.94
CA ASP A 27 -1.08 -6.81 -7.78
C ASP A 27 -0.75 -7.79 -6.65
N VAL A 28 -0.51 -9.07 -6.96
CA VAL A 28 -0.09 -10.08 -5.98
C VAL A 28 1.25 -9.70 -5.35
N GLN A 29 2.22 -9.25 -6.16
CA GLN A 29 3.52 -8.79 -5.66
C GLN A 29 3.38 -7.56 -4.73
N LEU A 30 2.58 -6.57 -5.13
CA LEU A 30 2.29 -5.39 -4.31
C LEU A 30 1.66 -5.77 -2.97
N GLN A 31 0.70 -6.70 -2.98
CA GLN A 31 0.06 -7.18 -1.76
C GLN A 31 1.03 -7.99 -0.88
N ALA A 32 1.94 -8.76 -1.48
CA ALA A 32 2.99 -9.47 -0.77
C ALA A 32 3.96 -8.50 -0.07
N TYR A 33 4.38 -7.42 -0.73
CA TYR A 33 5.23 -6.39 -0.10
C TYR A 33 4.54 -5.70 1.07
N ARG A 34 3.26 -5.35 0.94
CA ARG A 34 2.47 -4.79 2.05
C ARG A 34 2.38 -5.75 3.22
N THR A 35 2.07 -7.02 2.95
CA THR A 35 1.95 -8.05 3.99
C THR A 35 3.28 -8.28 4.69
N PHE A 36 4.36 -8.40 3.92
CA PHE A 36 5.73 -8.54 4.43
C PHE A 36 6.12 -7.37 5.33
N HIS A 37 5.79 -6.14 4.92
CA HIS A 37 6.02 -4.95 5.72
C HIS A 37 5.31 -5.04 7.08
N LEU A 38 4.03 -5.41 7.09
CA LEU A 38 3.26 -5.55 8.34
C LEU A 38 3.80 -6.66 9.24
N ILE A 39 4.24 -7.78 8.66
CA ILE A 39 4.83 -8.89 9.43
C ILE A 39 6.12 -8.43 10.13
N ILE A 40 7.03 -7.76 9.41
CA ILE A 40 8.27 -7.25 10.02
C ILE A 40 7.96 -6.24 11.12
N GLN A 41 7.08 -5.26 10.85
CA GLN A 41 6.73 -4.25 11.84
C GLN A 41 6.07 -4.85 13.08
N SER A 42 5.20 -5.83 12.90
CA SER A 42 4.58 -6.55 14.02
C SER A 42 5.63 -7.28 14.87
N GLY A 43 6.58 -7.97 14.22
CA GLY A 43 7.69 -8.62 14.93
C GLY A 43 8.58 -7.64 15.69
N LEU A 44 8.90 -6.50 15.09
CA LEU A 44 9.68 -5.45 15.74
C LEU A 44 8.94 -4.80 16.92
N ILE A 45 7.63 -4.59 16.80
CA ILE A 45 6.80 -4.08 17.91
C ILE A 45 6.75 -5.08 19.06
N VAL A 46 6.60 -6.38 18.79
CA VAL A 46 6.66 -7.42 19.84
C VAL A 46 8.01 -7.39 20.56
N ALA A 47 9.12 -7.32 19.81
CA ALA A 47 10.45 -7.18 20.39
C ALA A 47 10.59 -5.88 21.21
N GLY A 48 10.03 -4.77 20.71
CA GLY A 48 9.97 -3.50 21.41
C GLY A 48 9.21 -3.59 22.74
N THR A 49 8.06 -4.27 22.77
CA THR A 49 7.29 -4.50 24.01
C THR A 49 8.10 -5.29 25.04
N VAL A 50 8.82 -6.33 24.63
CA VAL A 50 9.69 -7.10 25.55
C VAL A 50 10.79 -6.21 26.12
N LEU A 51 11.40 -5.37 25.29
CA LEU A 51 12.43 -4.42 25.72
C LEU A 51 11.87 -3.36 26.69
N VAL A 52 10.67 -2.85 26.43
CA VAL A 52 9.96 -1.95 27.35
C VAL A 52 9.77 -2.63 28.71
N VAL A 53 9.24 -3.86 28.74
CA VAL A 53 9.08 -4.62 29.99
C VAL A 53 10.42 -4.81 30.70
N ALA A 54 11.52 -5.06 29.97
CA ALA A 54 12.84 -5.17 30.53
C ALA A 54 13.35 -3.83 31.12
N VAL A 55 13.09 -2.69 30.47
CA VAL A 55 13.45 -1.36 31.01
C VAL A 55 12.83 -1.17 32.39
N PHE A 56 11.53 -1.44 32.53
CA PHE A 56 10.80 -1.29 33.80
C PHE A 56 11.12 -2.38 34.83
N GLY A 57 11.35 -3.62 34.38
CA GLY A 57 11.54 -4.76 35.27
C GLY A 57 12.94 -4.86 35.87
N LEU A 58 13.92 -4.14 35.31
CA LEU A 58 15.31 -4.19 35.73
C LEU A 58 15.63 -3.02 36.67
N ASN A 59 15.76 -3.30 37.97
CA ASN A 59 16.10 -2.30 39.01
C ASN A 59 17.54 -1.77 38.94
N GLU A 60 18.33 -2.20 37.96
CA GLU A 60 19.72 -1.79 37.75
C GLU A 60 19.84 -0.82 36.58
N VAL A 61 20.30 0.41 36.86
CA VAL A 61 20.46 1.48 35.86
C VAL A 61 21.26 1.03 34.63
N PHE A 62 22.33 0.24 34.82
CA PHE A 62 23.11 -0.27 33.68
C PHE A 62 22.30 -1.25 32.82
N LYS A 63 21.62 -2.23 33.44
CA LYS A 63 20.84 -3.25 32.72
C LYS A 63 19.60 -2.65 32.05
N SER A 64 18.89 -1.76 32.75
CA SER A 64 17.77 -0.99 32.18
C SER A 64 18.24 -0.07 31.05
N GLY A 65 19.41 0.57 31.20
CA GLY A 65 20.04 1.37 30.15
C GLY A 65 20.39 0.56 28.89
N LEU A 66 20.89 -0.67 29.05
CA LEU A 66 21.11 -1.58 27.91
C LEU A 66 19.80 -1.95 27.21
N ALA A 67 18.73 -2.24 27.97
CA ALA A 67 17.41 -2.52 27.41
C ALA A 67 16.84 -1.30 26.65
N ALA A 68 16.99 -0.10 27.21
CA ALA A 68 16.59 1.15 26.58
C ALA A 68 17.41 1.44 25.30
N GLY A 69 18.72 1.15 25.32
CA GLY A 69 19.57 1.23 24.12
C GLY A 69 19.12 0.25 23.03
N GLY A 70 18.78 -0.98 23.41
CA GLY A 70 18.18 -1.96 22.50
C GLY A 70 16.82 -1.50 21.94
N LEU A 71 15.99 -0.85 22.74
CA LEU A 71 14.72 -0.28 22.30
C LEU A 71 14.92 0.83 21.27
N TRP A 72 15.88 1.74 21.50
CA TRP A 72 16.24 2.77 20.53
C TRP A 72 16.76 2.17 19.22
N TYR A 73 17.61 1.15 19.30
CA TYR A 73 18.16 0.47 18.13
C TYR A 73 17.07 -0.25 17.31
N THR A 74 16.15 -0.95 17.97
CA THR A 74 15.01 -1.62 17.31
C THR A 74 14.04 -0.61 16.68
N ALA A 75 13.75 0.50 17.36
CA ALA A 75 12.96 1.60 16.80
C ALA A 75 13.62 2.22 15.56
N TRP A 76 14.96 2.39 15.59
CA TRP A 76 15.71 2.86 14.42
C TRP A 76 15.63 1.89 13.24
N ILE A 77 15.82 0.58 13.47
CA ILE A 77 15.64 -0.45 12.44
C ILE A 77 14.22 -0.40 11.86
N SER A 78 13.19 -0.32 12.71
CA SER A 78 11.79 -0.23 12.28
C SER A 78 11.57 0.94 11.32
N ARG A 79 12.11 2.12 11.63
CA ARG A 79 12.03 3.31 10.76
C ARG A 79 12.78 3.13 9.43
N GLN A 80 13.93 2.45 9.44
CA GLN A 80 14.67 2.14 8.20
C GLN A 80 13.88 1.19 7.30
N VAL A 81 13.33 0.11 7.87
CA VAL A 81 12.48 -0.85 7.16
C VAL A 81 11.25 -0.15 6.59
N MET A 82 10.58 0.69 7.40
CA MET A 82 9.43 1.49 7.00
C MET A 82 9.72 2.32 5.76
N THR A 83 10.82 3.08 5.77
CA THR A 83 11.19 3.99 4.70
C THR A 83 11.50 3.23 3.41
N ARG A 84 12.29 2.14 3.50
CA ARG A 84 12.69 1.36 2.33
C ARG A 84 11.50 0.64 1.70
N LEU A 85 10.64 0.02 2.51
CA LEU A 85 9.47 -0.69 1.98
C LEU A 85 8.42 0.27 1.43
N ARG A 86 8.30 1.50 1.95
CA ARG A 86 7.45 2.53 1.36
C ARG A 86 7.87 2.86 -0.08
N ILE A 87 9.17 2.96 -0.34
CA ILE A 87 9.70 3.20 -1.69
C ILE A 87 9.35 2.01 -2.60
N VAL A 88 9.58 0.78 -2.15
CA VAL A 88 9.25 -0.44 -2.94
C VAL A 88 7.76 -0.49 -3.27
N ILE A 89 6.89 -0.27 -2.28
CA ILE A 89 5.42 -0.28 -2.46
C ILE A 89 4.97 0.83 -3.43
N ALA A 90 5.61 2.00 -3.38
CA ALA A 90 5.33 3.09 -4.30
C ALA A 90 5.72 2.73 -5.74
N THR A 91 6.91 2.16 -5.95
CA THR A 91 7.35 1.73 -7.29
C THR A 91 6.46 0.60 -7.82
N SER A 92 6.19 -0.44 -7.03
CA SER A 92 5.31 -1.54 -7.45
C SER A 92 3.87 -1.09 -7.70
N THR A 93 3.43 -0.03 -7.04
CA THR A 93 2.16 0.61 -7.39
C THR A 93 2.19 1.15 -8.82
N ASP A 94 3.26 1.86 -9.18
CA ASP A 94 3.34 2.50 -10.48
C ASP A 94 3.35 1.46 -11.60
N ASP A 95 3.95 0.29 -11.34
CA ASP A 95 3.88 -0.89 -12.20
C ASP A 95 2.44 -1.39 -12.35
N VAL A 96 1.72 -1.60 -11.24
CA VAL A 96 0.29 -1.98 -11.27
C VAL A 96 -0.56 -0.96 -12.04
N ASN A 97 -0.32 0.33 -11.79
CA ASN A 97 -1.02 1.41 -12.47
C ASN A 97 -0.76 1.40 -13.98
N TYR A 98 0.46 1.05 -14.40
CA TYR A 98 0.79 0.86 -15.80
C TYR A 98 -0.07 -0.24 -16.45
N TRP A 99 -0.14 -1.42 -15.83
CA TRP A 99 -0.96 -2.52 -16.36
C TRP A 99 -2.44 -2.15 -16.42
N HIS A 100 -2.97 -1.53 -15.36
CA HIS A 100 -4.34 -1.04 -15.34
C HIS A 100 -4.65 -0.03 -16.44
N ARG A 101 -3.72 0.90 -16.74
CA ARG A 101 -3.89 1.85 -17.86
C ARG A 101 -4.03 1.12 -19.18
N LYS A 102 -3.10 0.19 -19.46
CA LYS A 102 -3.11 -0.58 -20.71
C LYS A 102 -4.40 -1.39 -20.87
N LEU A 103 -4.93 -1.92 -19.78
CA LEU A 103 -6.16 -2.71 -19.81
C LEU A 103 -7.39 -1.85 -20.08
N ILE A 104 -7.50 -0.66 -19.47
CA ILE A 104 -8.58 0.30 -19.78
C ILE A 104 -8.52 0.74 -21.25
N CYS A 105 -7.33 1.04 -21.76
CA CYS A 105 -7.16 1.40 -23.17
C CYS A 105 -7.53 0.24 -24.11
N LEU A 106 -7.20 -1.01 -23.76
CA LEU A 106 -7.61 -2.19 -24.52
C LEU A 106 -9.13 -2.39 -24.50
N GLU A 107 -9.77 -2.29 -23.34
CA GLU A 107 -11.24 -2.40 -23.25
C GLU A 107 -11.97 -1.30 -24.01
N ASN A 108 -11.32 -0.15 -24.23
CA ASN A 108 -11.91 0.89 -25.07
C ASN A 108 -12.00 0.48 -26.57
N GLU A 109 -11.24 -0.51 -27.01
CA GLU A 109 -11.39 -1.15 -28.33
C GLU A 109 -12.66 -2.03 -28.40
N LEU A 110 -13.24 -2.39 -27.25
CA LEU A 110 -14.43 -3.24 -27.14
C LEU A 110 -15.75 -2.44 -27.07
N PRO A 111 -16.89 -3.06 -27.41
CA PRO A 111 -18.22 -2.52 -27.10
C PRO A 111 -18.40 -2.27 -25.60
N GLU A 112 -19.20 -1.26 -25.24
CA GLU A 112 -19.47 -0.86 -23.86
C GLU A 112 -19.85 -2.05 -22.95
N THR A 113 -20.66 -2.98 -23.46
CA THR A 113 -21.14 -4.17 -22.74
C THR A 113 -20.05 -5.17 -22.36
N GLN A 114 -18.82 -4.99 -22.84
CA GLN A 114 -17.69 -5.88 -22.61
C GLN A 114 -16.54 -5.20 -21.85
N ARG A 115 -16.73 -3.95 -21.38
CA ARG A 115 -15.71 -3.15 -20.67
C ARG A 115 -15.73 -3.40 -19.15
N TYR A 116 -15.66 -4.67 -18.76
CA TYR A 116 -15.90 -5.09 -17.38
C TYR A 116 -14.92 -4.50 -16.37
N PHE A 117 -13.64 -4.41 -16.73
CA PHE A 117 -12.62 -3.86 -15.83
C PHE A 117 -12.79 -2.35 -15.65
N THR A 118 -13.10 -1.64 -16.72
CA THR A 118 -13.36 -0.19 -16.70
C THR A 118 -14.60 0.11 -15.87
N GLU A 119 -15.69 -0.64 -16.06
CA GLU A 119 -16.89 -0.54 -15.22
C GLU A 119 -16.56 -0.82 -13.75
N PHE A 120 -15.82 -1.90 -13.48
CA PHE A 120 -15.35 -2.21 -12.13
C PHE A 120 -14.55 -1.05 -11.51
N LYS A 121 -13.65 -0.40 -12.25
CA LYS A 121 -12.89 0.77 -11.77
C LYS A 121 -13.78 1.98 -11.50
N ILE A 122 -14.81 2.21 -12.30
CA ILE A 122 -15.81 3.27 -12.07
C ILE A 122 -16.58 2.97 -10.78
N GLU A 123 -17.06 1.74 -10.59
CA GLU A 123 -17.77 1.32 -9.38
C GLU A 123 -16.90 1.44 -8.11
N GLN A 124 -15.60 1.12 -8.21
CA GLN A 124 -14.64 1.34 -7.12
C GLN A 124 -14.54 2.82 -6.71
N LYS A 125 -14.76 3.76 -7.64
CA LYS A 125 -14.79 5.20 -7.37
C LYS A 125 -16.14 5.67 -6.83
N LEU A 126 -17.23 5.01 -7.21
CA LEU A 126 -18.60 5.33 -6.79
C LEU A 126 -18.76 5.27 -5.27
N LYS A 127 -18.07 4.34 -4.62
CA LYS A 127 -18.01 4.25 -3.15
C LYS A 127 -17.33 5.45 -2.46
N LYS A 128 -16.69 6.36 -3.20
CA LYS A 128 -15.78 7.38 -2.64
C LYS A 128 -15.99 8.81 -3.13
N SER A 129 -16.72 8.98 -4.24
CA SER A 129 -16.78 10.26 -4.95
C SER A 129 -18.22 10.72 -5.10
N ASP A 130 -18.41 12.02 -5.31
CA ASP A 130 -19.71 12.63 -5.63
C ASP A 130 -20.39 11.88 -6.79
N PRO A 131 -21.67 11.49 -6.66
CA PRO A 131 -22.45 10.90 -7.75
C PRO A 131 -22.32 11.63 -9.10
N ASN A 132 -22.22 12.97 -9.09
CA ASN A 132 -22.06 13.77 -10.31
C ASN A 132 -20.71 13.54 -11.01
N TYR A 133 -19.65 13.32 -10.24
CA TYR A 133 -18.33 13.02 -10.77
C TYR A 133 -18.29 11.62 -11.41
N ILE A 134 -19.04 10.68 -10.85
CA ILE A 134 -19.14 9.31 -11.38
C ILE A 134 -19.90 9.28 -12.68
N GLU A 135 -21.01 10.01 -12.77
CA GLU A 135 -21.75 10.14 -14.02
C GLU A 135 -20.87 10.75 -15.12
N THR A 136 -20.01 11.71 -14.75
CA THR A 136 -19.00 12.26 -15.67
C THR A 136 -18.01 11.18 -16.13
N LEU A 137 -17.52 10.31 -15.23
CA LEU A 137 -16.63 9.21 -15.60
C LEU A 137 -17.34 8.18 -16.48
N ARG A 138 -18.56 7.77 -16.16
CA ARG A 138 -19.34 6.83 -16.98
C ARG A 138 -19.51 7.39 -18.40
N ASN A 139 -19.88 8.66 -18.51
CA ASN A 139 -20.00 9.33 -19.82
C ASN A 139 -18.67 9.43 -20.59
N VAL A 140 -17.53 9.55 -19.91
CA VAL A 140 -16.22 9.63 -20.59
C VAL A 140 -15.71 8.24 -21.01
N PHE A 141 -15.86 7.22 -20.17
CA PHE A 141 -15.21 5.91 -20.36
C PHE A 141 -16.11 4.83 -20.97
N MET A 142 -17.43 4.97 -20.89
CA MET A 142 -18.38 3.99 -21.43
C MET A 142 -18.90 4.37 -22.82
N GLN A 143 -18.78 5.64 -23.23
CA GLN A 143 -19.08 6.06 -24.60
C GLN A 143 -17.99 5.59 -25.58
N GLN A 144 -18.37 5.29 -26.83
CA GLN A 144 -17.45 4.92 -27.92
C GLN A 144 -16.62 6.14 -28.38
N ARG A 145 -15.65 6.54 -27.56
CA ARG A 145 -14.65 7.56 -27.87
C ARG A 145 -13.26 6.95 -27.76
N GLN A 146 -12.27 7.46 -28.50
CA GLN A 146 -10.87 7.12 -28.21
C GLN A 146 -10.47 7.72 -26.85
N ILE A 147 -10.11 6.83 -25.91
CA ILE A 147 -9.63 7.18 -24.58
C ILE A 147 -8.11 7.17 -24.63
N GLU A 148 -7.50 8.32 -24.31
CA GLU A 148 -6.05 8.42 -24.17
C GLU A 148 -5.58 7.85 -22.81
N GLU A 149 -4.30 7.46 -22.73
CA GLU A 149 -3.71 7.00 -21.46
C GLU A 149 -3.77 8.07 -20.35
N SER A 150 -3.75 9.34 -20.74
CA SER A 150 -3.89 10.50 -19.86
C SER A 150 -5.27 10.56 -19.20
N ASP A 151 -6.32 10.12 -19.90
CA ASP A 151 -7.67 10.02 -19.33
C ASP A 151 -7.77 8.80 -18.41
N ALA A 152 -7.18 7.65 -18.77
CA ALA A 152 -7.17 6.46 -17.92
C ALA A 152 -6.59 6.71 -16.51
N ASN A 153 -5.68 7.68 -16.37
CA ASN A 153 -5.19 8.14 -15.07
C ASN A 153 -6.29 8.66 -14.15
N ARG A 154 -7.39 9.23 -14.66
CA ARG A 154 -8.53 9.69 -13.82
C ARG A 154 -9.19 8.53 -13.08
N LEU A 155 -9.25 7.36 -13.71
CA LEU A 155 -9.72 6.13 -13.09
C LEU A 155 -8.68 5.51 -12.14
N ILE A 156 -7.39 5.68 -12.42
CA ILE A 156 -6.30 4.99 -11.70
C ILE A 156 -5.72 5.84 -10.54
N GLU A 157 -5.32 7.09 -10.78
CA GLU A 157 -4.51 7.92 -9.86
C GLU A 157 -5.26 8.33 -8.58
N ARG A 158 -6.55 8.66 -8.66
CA ARG A 158 -7.32 9.09 -7.46
C ARG A 158 -7.89 7.92 -6.65
N GLY A 159 -7.45 6.71 -6.94
CA GLY A 159 -8.07 5.47 -6.51
C GLY A 159 -7.11 4.63 -5.71
N SER A 160 -6.35 5.21 -4.77
CA SER A 160 -5.89 4.39 -3.66
C SER A 160 -7.17 3.79 -3.04
N GLY A 161 -7.41 2.49 -3.23
CA GLY A 161 -8.52 1.82 -2.56
C GLY A 161 -8.52 2.20 -1.08
N HIS A 162 -9.67 2.24 -0.41
CA HIS A 162 -9.72 2.65 1.01
C HIS A 162 -8.72 1.86 1.85
N LEU A 163 -8.57 0.57 1.50
CA LEU A 163 -7.54 -0.33 2.00
C LEU A 163 -6.11 0.20 1.82
N ARG A 164 -5.79 0.78 0.67
CA ARG A 164 -4.46 1.30 0.36
C ARG A 164 -4.10 2.52 1.18
N TYR A 165 -5.03 3.49 1.30
CA TYR A 165 -4.82 4.66 2.16
C TYR A 165 -4.68 4.25 3.64
N MET A 166 -5.57 3.35 4.11
CA MET A 166 -5.54 2.86 5.48
C MET A 166 -4.23 2.11 5.80
N LEU A 167 -3.79 1.21 4.91
CA LEU A 167 -2.55 0.43 5.11
C LEU A 167 -1.27 1.27 4.95
N GLU A 168 -1.24 2.22 4.01
CA GLU A 168 -0.02 2.97 3.67
C GLU A 168 0.15 4.27 4.45
N GLU A 169 -0.90 4.82 5.08
CA GLU A 169 -0.81 6.10 5.78
C GLU A 169 -1.23 5.99 7.25
N GLU A 170 -2.38 5.36 7.54
CA GLU A 170 -2.87 5.25 8.92
C GLU A 170 -2.08 4.23 9.73
N MET A 171 -1.80 3.04 9.19
CA MET A 171 -0.99 2.04 9.91
C MET A 171 0.43 2.52 10.15
N LEU A 172 1.04 3.26 9.21
CA LEU A 172 2.39 3.81 9.42
C LEU A 172 2.41 4.85 10.53
N ARG A 173 1.36 5.68 10.59
CA ARG A 173 1.18 6.66 11.65
C ARG A 173 1.00 5.97 13.01
N LEU A 174 0.21 4.90 13.07
CA LEU A 174 0.02 4.11 14.27
C LEU A 174 1.34 3.46 14.75
N ILE A 175 2.09 2.82 13.84
CA ILE A 175 3.39 2.20 14.18
C ILE A 175 4.37 3.26 14.69
N SER A 176 4.42 4.42 14.03
CA SER A 176 5.27 5.54 14.44
C SER A 176 4.88 6.07 15.82
N PHE A 177 3.57 6.18 16.08
CA PHE A 177 3.04 6.58 17.39
C PHE A 177 3.44 5.60 18.48
N LEU A 178 3.30 4.29 18.24
CA LEU A 178 3.69 3.25 19.21
C LEU A 178 5.18 3.31 19.56
N TRP A 179 6.05 3.49 18.57
CA TRP A 179 7.49 3.63 18.83
C TRP A 179 7.83 4.87 19.65
N ASN A 180 7.21 6.01 19.32
CA ASN A 180 7.41 7.22 20.10
C ASN A 180 6.90 7.06 21.53
N PHE A 181 5.74 6.40 21.70
CA PHE A 181 5.21 6.06 23.01
C PHE A 181 6.19 5.20 23.82
N PHE A 182 6.70 4.10 23.24
CA PHE A 182 7.70 3.24 23.89
C PHE A 182 8.98 3.99 24.30
N ILE A 183 9.49 4.85 23.42
CA ILE A 183 10.68 5.65 23.72
C ILE A 183 10.42 6.61 24.87
N VAL A 184 9.28 7.33 24.85
CA VAL A 184 8.95 8.32 25.88
C VAL A 184 8.81 7.65 27.26
N ILE A 185 8.07 6.54 27.35
CA ILE A 185 7.88 5.85 28.63
C ILE A 185 9.22 5.31 29.18
N SER A 186 10.10 4.80 28.32
CA SER A 186 11.42 4.32 28.74
C SER A 186 12.36 5.45 29.17
N VAL A 187 12.28 6.62 28.55
CA VAL A 187 13.06 7.80 28.98
C VAL A 187 12.58 8.30 30.35
N ILE A 188 11.27 8.33 30.59
CA ILE A 188 10.69 8.71 31.89
C ILE A 188 11.16 7.77 32.99
N ASP A 189 11.09 6.45 32.74
CA ASP A 189 11.52 5.44 33.72
C ASP A 189 13.01 5.52 34.03
N MET A 190 13.84 5.67 33.01
CA MET A 190 15.28 5.85 33.18
C MET A 190 15.61 7.11 34.00
N ALA A 191 14.93 8.22 33.75
CA ALA A 191 15.12 9.44 34.53
C ALA A 191 14.74 9.23 36.01
N TYR A 192 13.64 8.50 36.28
CA TYR A 192 13.21 8.15 37.62
C TYR A 192 14.22 7.24 38.35
N LEU A 193 14.70 6.18 37.68
CA LEU A 193 15.69 5.27 38.24
C LEU A 193 17.02 5.95 38.55
N ILE A 194 17.46 6.88 37.69
CA ILE A 194 18.67 7.66 37.93
C ILE A 194 18.48 8.59 39.13
N ALA A 195 17.36 9.31 39.20
CA ALA A 195 17.06 10.22 40.30
C ALA A 195 17.05 9.49 41.66
N ASN A 196 16.41 8.33 41.75
CA ASN A 196 16.33 7.52 42.98
C ASN A 196 17.65 6.84 43.40
N ARG A 197 18.67 6.80 42.53
CA ARG A 197 20.01 6.28 42.89
C ARG A 197 21.02 7.37 43.19
N VAL A 198 20.79 8.59 42.71
CA VAL A 198 21.71 9.72 42.86
C VAL A 198 21.38 10.54 44.12
N PHE A 199 20.11 10.58 44.53
CA PHE A 199 19.63 11.19 45.77
C PHE A 199 19.29 10.14 46.82
#